data_AF-A0A6G3RFK7-F1
#
_entry.id   AF-A0A6G3RFK7-F1
#
_cell.length_a   1.000
_cell.length_b   1.000
_cell.length_c   1.000
_cell.angle_alpha   90.00
_cell.angle_beta   90.00
_cell.angle_gamma   90.00
#
_symmetry.space_group_name_H-M   'P 1'
#
loop_
_entity.id
_entity.type
_entity.pdbx_description
1 polymer ?
#
loop_
_entity_poly.entity_id
_entity_poly.type
_entity_poly.pdbx_seq_one_letter_code
_entity_poly.pdbx_strand_id
1 'polypeptide(L)'
;MTAADQPSTTRTDAHSPASFLAAAAALTAIDDALRDARREPTDAAGPGRGPAPAPEQALASLMLLRQVREQLAGWETGLIETARDAGASWADLAAPLGVASRQAAERRYLRGRPGAAGTTGEQRVTATRQARAADRATATWARAHAADLRRLAGQISALDDLAPEACPAQTALHTALGAADAAELVAPLTDMRPYLDARHTGLVASLDALEDRRTTKAATDD
;
A
#
# COMPACT_ATOMS: atom_id res chain seq x y z
N MET A 1 -17.39 -24.25 -28.97
CA MET A 1 -16.02 -23.68 -28.92
C MET A 1 -16.15 -22.22 -28.56
N THR A 2 -16.06 -21.92 -27.27
CA THR A 2 -16.23 -20.56 -26.73
C THR A 2 -14.84 -20.09 -26.32
N ALA A 3 -14.32 -19.07 -27.00
CA ALA A 3 -13.04 -18.46 -26.69
C ALA A 3 -13.15 -17.73 -25.35
N ALA A 4 -12.28 -18.08 -24.42
CA ALA A 4 -12.15 -17.43 -23.14
C ALA A 4 -11.61 -16.01 -23.33
N ASP A 5 -12.34 -15.07 -22.74
CA ASP A 5 -11.97 -13.68 -22.53
C ASP A 5 -10.73 -13.64 -21.60
N GLN A 6 -9.61 -13.11 -22.08
CA GLN A 6 -8.42 -12.90 -21.25
C GLN A 6 -8.40 -11.45 -20.74
N PRO A 7 -8.20 -11.21 -19.44
CA PRO A 7 -8.15 -9.86 -18.91
C PRO A 7 -6.87 -9.14 -19.37
N SER A 8 -7.06 -7.96 -19.94
CA SER A 8 -6.01 -7.06 -20.40
C SER A 8 -5.16 -6.54 -19.22
N THR A 9 -4.03 -7.19 -18.93
CA THR A 9 -2.97 -6.64 -18.08
C THR A 9 -2.05 -5.76 -18.92
N THR A 10 -2.53 -4.59 -19.35
CA THR A 10 -1.74 -3.68 -20.20
C THR A 10 -1.80 -2.24 -19.71
N ARG A 11 -0.95 -1.91 -18.71
CA ARG A 11 -0.19 -0.63 -18.73
C ARG A 11 0.92 -0.43 -17.71
N THR A 12 1.08 -1.29 -16.69
CA THR A 12 2.09 -1.02 -15.64
C THR A 12 3.50 -1.52 -16.01
N ASP A 13 3.62 -2.47 -16.95
CA ASP A 13 4.91 -3.07 -17.39
C ASP A 13 5.68 -2.23 -18.42
N ALA A 14 5.19 -1.05 -18.80
CA ALA A 14 5.74 -0.28 -19.93
C ALA A 14 7.17 0.27 -19.72
N HIS A 15 7.71 0.19 -18.50
CA HIS A 15 9.01 0.77 -18.14
C HIS A 15 10.01 -0.27 -17.61
N SER A 16 9.63 -1.55 -17.54
CA SER A 16 10.54 -2.64 -17.18
C SER A 16 11.29 -3.12 -18.42
N PRO A 17 12.58 -3.45 -18.32
CA PRO A 17 13.31 -4.00 -19.46
C PRO A 17 12.72 -5.37 -19.81
N ALA A 18 12.61 -5.68 -21.11
CA ALA A 18 12.06 -6.95 -21.57
C ALA A 18 12.83 -8.18 -21.04
N SER A 19 14.12 -8.00 -20.68
CA SER A 19 14.93 -8.97 -19.93
C SER A 19 16.15 -8.28 -19.30
N PHE A 20 16.77 -8.93 -18.30
CA PHE A 20 18.05 -8.48 -17.71
C PHE A 20 19.14 -8.28 -18.75
N LEU A 21 19.29 -9.23 -19.70
CA LEU A 21 20.30 -9.16 -20.75
C LEU A 21 20.08 -7.97 -21.69
N ALA A 22 18.82 -7.64 -22.00
CA ALA A 22 18.49 -6.45 -22.79
C ALA A 22 18.85 -5.16 -22.04
N ALA A 23 18.58 -5.08 -20.74
CA ALA A 23 18.97 -3.95 -19.90
C ALA A 23 20.50 -3.79 -19.86
N ALA A 24 21.24 -4.87 -19.65
CA ALA A 24 22.70 -4.86 -19.59
C ALA A 24 23.33 -4.42 -20.92
N ALA A 25 22.81 -4.90 -22.05
CA ALA A 25 23.25 -4.48 -23.39
C ALA A 25 22.98 -2.99 -23.64
N ALA A 26 21.78 -2.51 -23.28
CA ALA A 26 21.42 -1.10 -23.42
C ALA A 26 22.28 -0.18 -22.54
N LEU A 27 22.55 -0.57 -21.29
CA LEU A 27 23.44 0.18 -20.39
C LEU A 27 24.87 0.26 -20.93
N THR A 28 25.39 -0.82 -21.51
CA THR A 28 26.70 -0.82 -22.17
C THR A 28 26.73 0.15 -23.35
N ALA A 29 25.71 0.11 -24.21
CA ALA A 29 25.61 1.01 -25.37
C ALA A 29 25.50 2.49 -24.95
N ILE A 30 24.77 2.79 -23.88
CA ILE A 30 24.69 4.14 -23.31
C ILE A 30 26.06 4.59 -22.79
N ASP A 31 26.79 3.74 -22.07
CA ASP A 31 28.11 4.08 -21.55
C ASP A 31 29.13 4.31 -22.67
N ASP A 32 29.10 3.50 -23.73
CA ASP A 32 29.93 3.71 -24.92
C ASP A 32 29.62 5.07 -25.59
N ALA A 33 28.34 5.37 -25.83
CA ALA A 33 27.91 6.65 -26.41
C ALA A 33 28.30 7.85 -25.53
N LEU A 34 28.20 7.73 -24.20
CA LEU A 34 28.62 8.77 -23.27
C LEU A 34 30.14 8.97 -23.29
N ARG A 35 30.93 7.89 -23.41
CA ARG A 35 32.38 7.98 -23.53
C ARG A 35 32.79 8.62 -24.86
N ASP A 36 32.11 8.32 -25.95
CA ASP A 36 32.38 8.94 -27.25
C ASP A 36 32.01 10.42 -27.27
N ALA A 37 30.87 10.81 -26.70
CA ALA A 37 30.49 12.21 -26.52
C ALA A 37 31.47 13.01 -25.64
N ARG A 38 32.19 12.36 -24.73
CA ARG A 38 33.26 12.99 -23.93
C ARG A 38 34.61 13.06 -24.66
N ARG A 39 34.84 12.16 -25.61
CA ARG A 39 36.07 12.08 -26.41
C ARG A 39 36.02 12.97 -27.64
N GLU A 40 34.83 13.38 -28.08
CA GLU A 40 34.67 14.35 -29.16
C GLU A 40 35.53 15.59 -28.83
N PRO A 41 36.63 15.81 -29.58
CA PRO A 41 37.62 16.77 -29.15
C PRO A 41 37.05 18.18 -29.19
N THR A 42 37.21 18.91 -28.08
CA THR A 42 37.18 20.38 -28.07
C THR A 42 38.15 20.99 -29.10
N ASP A 43 39.08 20.21 -29.69
CA ASP A 43 40.01 20.61 -30.74
C ASP A 43 39.36 20.90 -32.11
N ALA A 44 38.04 20.73 -32.25
CA ALA A 44 37.28 21.34 -33.35
C ALA A 44 36.92 22.82 -33.08
N ALA A 45 37.44 23.44 -32.02
CA ALA A 45 37.39 24.89 -31.79
C ALA A 45 38.36 25.67 -32.70
N GLY A 46 38.33 25.38 -34.00
CA GLY A 46 38.71 26.35 -35.02
C GLY A 46 37.64 27.45 -35.11
N PRO A 47 37.94 28.64 -35.68
CA PRO A 47 37.01 29.76 -35.79
C PRO A 47 35.91 29.43 -36.80
N GLY A 48 34.90 28.71 -36.34
CA GLY A 48 33.83 28.18 -37.17
C GLY A 48 32.78 27.54 -36.28
N ARG A 49 32.22 28.33 -35.35
CA ARG A 49 31.07 27.92 -34.56
C ARG A 49 29.93 27.63 -35.54
N GLY A 50 29.67 26.35 -35.81
CA GLY A 50 28.40 25.91 -36.38
C GLY A 50 27.25 26.55 -35.59
N PRO A 51 26.09 26.79 -36.24
CA PRO A 51 25.02 27.58 -35.65
C PRO A 51 24.71 27.09 -34.23
N ALA A 52 24.61 28.04 -33.29
CA ALA A 52 24.20 27.73 -31.93
C ALA A 52 22.91 26.89 -32.00
N PRO A 53 22.79 25.83 -31.18
CA PRO A 53 21.63 24.95 -31.25
C PRO A 53 20.37 25.80 -31.13
N ALA A 54 19.43 25.61 -32.05
CA ALA A 54 18.15 26.29 -32.00
C ALA A 54 17.49 25.98 -30.63
N PRO A 55 16.79 26.94 -30.01
CA PRO A 55 16.15 26.75 -28.70
C PRO A 55 15.32 25.46 -28.61
N GLU A 56 14.66 25.09 -29.71
CA GLU A 56 13.85 23.87 -29.85
C GLU A 56 14.69 22.60 -29.69
N GLN A 57 15.92 22.60 -30.21
CA GLN A 57 16.83 21.45 -30.13
C GLN A 57 17.40 21.26 -28.71
N ALA A 58 17.63 22.35 -27.99
CA ALA A 58 17.98 22.30 -26.57
C ALA A 58 16.83 21.74 -25.72
N LEU A 59 15.60 22.20 -25.96
CA LEU A 59 14.41 21.69 -25.26
C LEU A 59 14.13 20.21 -25.56
N ALA A 60 14.25 19.79 -26.82
CA ALA A 60 14.14 18.39 -27.21
C ALA A 60 15.17 17.51 -26.50
N SER A 61 16.41 18.01 -26.37
CA SER A 61 17.48 17.31 -25.64
C SER A 61 17.18 17.16 -24.15
N LEU A 62 16.58 18.18 -23.51
CA LEU A 62 16.14 18.11 -22.11
C LEU A 62 14.99 17.12 -21.89
N MET A 63 14.02 17.07 -22.82
CA MET A 63 12.94 16.08 -22.78
C MET A 63 13.47 14.66 -22.91
N LEU A 64 14.39 14.43 -23.86
CA LEU A 64 15.06 13.14 -24.04
C LEU A 64 15.83 12.73 -22.78
N LEU A 65 16.58 13.65 -22.18
CA LEU A 65 17.31 13.41 -20.93
C LEU A 65 16.38 13.00 -19.79
N ARG A 66 15.21 13.65 -19.66
CA ARG A 66 14.21 13.27 -18.66
C ARG A 66 13.69 11.85 -18.92
N GLN A 67 13.31 11.55 -20.16
CA GLN A 67 12.79 10.23 -20.54
C GLN A 67 13.79 9.10 -20.23
N VAL A 68 15.07 9.32 -20.57
CA VAL A 68 16.14 8.34 -20.29
C VAL A 68 16.31 8.16 -18.78
N ARG A 69 16.29 9.22 -17.98
CA ARG A 69 16.39 9.11 -16.51
C ARG A 69 15.22 8.32 -15.91
N GLU A 70 14.01 8.53 -16.41
CA GLU A 70 12.82 7.80 -15.96
C GLU A 70 12.92 6.31 -16.30
N GLN A 71 13.36 5.97 -17.52
CA GLN A 71 13.59 4.58 -17.92
C GLN A 71 14.67 3.90 -17.07
N LEU A 72 15.81 4.56 -16.87
CA LEU A 72 16.91 4.04 -16.05
C LEU A 72 16.51 3.86 -14.58
N ALA A 73 15.73 4.79 -14.03
CA ALA A 73 15.19 4.66 -12.68
C ALA A 73 14.24 3.45 -12.56
N GLY A 74 13.45 3.18 -13.61
CA GLY A 74 12.59 1.99 -13.67
C GLY A 74 13.37 0.67 -13.69
N TRP A 75 14.57 0.65 -14.29
CA TRP A 75 15.39 -0.57 -14.38
C TRP A 75 16.16 -0.88 -13.09
N GLU A 76 16.46 0.13 -12.27
CA GLU A 76 17.26 -0.03 -11.05
C GLU A 76 16.69 -1.09 -10.10
N THR A 77 15.38 -1.06 -9.85
CA THR A 77 14.71 -2.04 -8.98
C THR A 77 14.81 -3.47 -9.53
N GLY A 78 14.58 -3.66 -10.83
CA GLY A 78 14.67 -4.99 -11.48
C GLY A 78 16.09 -5.55 -11.51
N LEU A 79 17.11 -4.69 -11.66
CA LEU A 79 18.52 -5.08 -11.57
C LEU A 79 18.92 -5.50 -10.15
N ILE A 80 18.43 -4.78 -9.13
CA ILE A 80 18.63 -5.15 -7.72
C ILE A 80 17.99 -6.50 -7.42
N GLU A 81 16.75 -6.74 -7.87
CA GLU A 81 16.04 -8.00 -7.67
C GLU A 81 16.76 -9.16 -8.36
N THR A 82 17.19 -8.98 -9.60
CA THR A 82 17.97 -9.99 -10.33
C THR A 82 19.27 -10.35 -9.59
N ALA A 83 19.99 -9.35 -9.06
CA ALA A 83 21.21 -9.59 -8.27
C ALA A 83 20.92 -10.29 -6.93
N ARG A 84 19.80 -9.95 -6.27
CA ARG A 84 19.34 -10.59 -5.04
C ARG A 84 18.97 -12.05 -5.25
N ASP A 85 18.30 -12.37 -6.36
CA ASP A 85 17.92 -13.74 -6.75
C ASP A 85 19.17 -14.58 -7.10
N ALA A 86 20.20 -13.95 -7.66
CA ALA A 86 21.51 -14.57 -7.86
C ALA A 86 22.34 -14.71 -6.56
N GLY A 87 21.83 -14.26 -5.42
CA GLY A 87 22.44 -14.43 -4.09
C GLY A 87 23.25 -13.25 -3.56
N ALA A 88 23.34 -12.12 -4.26
CA ALA A 88 24.13 -10.96 -3.82
C ALA A 88 23.54 -10.36 -2.53
N SER A 89 24.34 -10.15 -1.48
CA SER A 89 23.86 -9.53 -0.25
C SER A 89 23.66 -8.02 -0.40
N TRP A 90 22.90 -7.40 0.51
CA TRP A 90 22.79 -5.93 0.56
C TRP A 90 24.14 -5.23 0.77
N ALA A 91 25.13 -5.91 1.33
CA ALA A 91 26.47 -5.37 1.46
C ALA A 91 27.19 -5.35 0.10
N ASP A 92 27.04 -6.42 -0.69
CA ASP A 92 27.59 -6.52 -2.04
C ASP A 92 26.97 -5.49 -3.00
N LEU A 93 25.69 -5.16 -2.78
CA LEU A 93 24.95 -4.15 -3.55
C LEU A 93 25.33 -2.70 -3.19
N ALA A 94 25.97 -2.45 -2.05
CA ALA A 94 26.26 -1.08 -1.60
C ALA A 94 27.21 -0.35 -2.55
N ALA A 95 28.31 -1.00 -2.95
CA ALA A 95 29.29 -0.40 -3.85
C ALA A 95 28.71 -0.14 -5.27
N PRO A 96 28.04 -1.10 -5.94
CA PRO A 96 27.38 -0.86 -7.24
C PRO A 96 26.31 0.23 -7.23
N LEU A 97 25.56 0.38 -6.12
CA LEU A 97 24.54 1.43 -5.97
C LEU A 97 25.10 2.81 -5.58
N GLY A 98 26.42 2.92 -5.40
CA GLY A 98 27.10 4.16 -5.02
C GLY A 98 26.76 4.64 -3.60
N VAL A 99 26.44 3.71 -2.69
CA VAL A 99 26.05 4.04 -1.31
C VAL A 99 27.05 3.48 -0.31
N ALA A 100 27.23 4.19 0.81
CA ALA A 100 28.28 3.87 1.78
C ALA A 100 28.01 2.64 2.65
N SER A 101 26.77 2.12 2.68
CA SER A 101 26.42 1.04 3.60
C SER A 101 25.30 0.13 3.09
N ARG A 102 25.26 -1.07 3.65
CA ARG A 102 24.18 -2.05 3.48
C ARG A 102 22.79 -1.42 3.68
N GLN A 103 22.61 -0.69 4.77
CA GLN A 103 21.33 -0.05 5.08
C GLN A 103 20.95 1.03 4.07
N ALA A 104 21.94 1.76 3.54
CA ALA A 104 21.69 2.75 2.50
C ALA A 104 21.25 2.11 1.18
N ALA A 105 21.81 0.95 0.84
CA ALA A 105 21.41 0.14 -0.32
C ALA A 105 19.97 -0.35 -0.17
N GLU A 106 19.65 -0.95 0.97
CA GLU A 106 18.30 -1.42 1.29
C GLU A 106 17.29 -0.27 1.28
N ARG A 107 17.61 0.88 1.90
CA ARG A 107 16.73 2.05 1.89
C ARG A 107 16.51 2.59 0.49
N ARG A 108 17.51 2.52 -0.41
CA ARG A 108 17.39 2.95 -1.81
C ARG A 108 16.46 2.03 -2.58
N TYR A 109 16.64 0.72 -2.45
CA TYR A 109 15.72 -0.27 -3.01
C TYR A 109 14.28 -0.07 -2.52
N LEU A 110 14.08 0.13 -1.21
CA LEU A 110 12.75 0.34 -0.63
C LEU A 110 12.08 1.65 -1.08
N ARG A 111 12.84 2.67 -1.49
CA ARG A 111 12.31 3.88 -2.11
C ARG A 111 11.92 3.67 -3.57
N GLY A 112 12.69 2.84 -4.29
CA GLY A 112 12.49 2.55 -5.71
C GLY A 112 11.46 1.46 -5.99
N ARG A 113 11.08 0.66 -4.99
CA ARG A 113 10.09 -0.41 -5.13
C ARG A 113 8.71 0.19 -5.44
N PRO A 114 8.13 -0.07 -6.62
CA PRO A 114 6.70 0.05 -6.80
C PRO A 114 6.10 -0.97 -5.84
N GLY A 115 5.35 -0.54 -4.83
CA GLY A 115 4.72 -1.48 -3.90
C GLY A 115 3.91 -2.53 -4.66
N ALA A 116 3.71 -3.71 -4.04
CA ALA A 116 2.84 -4.76 -4.57
C ALA A 116 1.60 -4.11 -5.20
N ALA A 117 1.35 -4.41 -6.48
CA ALA A 117 0.37 -3.77 -7.34
C ALA A 117 -0.56 -2.78 -6.58
N GLY A 118 -0.14 -1.51 -6.50
CA GLY A 118 -1.02 -0.41 -6.09
C GLY A 118 -0.95 0.16 -4.66
N THR A 119 0.05 -0.10 -3.81
CA THR A 119 0.18 0.70 -2.57
C THR A 119 1.60 1.25 -2.26
N THR A 120 1.75 2.57 -2.19
CA THR A 120 3.01 3.27 -1.86
C THR A 120 3.36 3.19 -0.36
N GLY A 121 4.62 3.42 0.01
CA GLY A 121 5.05 3.47 1.41
C GLY A 121 4.30 4.53 2.24
N GLU A 122 3.94 5.64 1.61
CA GLU A 122 3.10 6.68 2.20
C GLU A 122 1.66 6.18 2.40
N GLN A 123 1.12 5.39 1.46
CA GLN A 123 -0.18 4.74 1.63
C GLN A 123 -0.17 3.67 2.72
N ARG A 124 0.94 2.98 3.02
CA ARG A 124 1.03 2.10 4.22
C ARG A 124 0.99 2.89 5.52
N VAL A 125 1.69 4.01 5.57
CA VAL A 125 1.66 4.92 6.72
C VAL A 125 0.26 5.52 6.87
N THR A 126 -0.38 5.92 5.77
CA THR A 126 -1.75 6.41 5.73
C THR A 126 -2.74 5.33 6.14
N ALA A 127 -2.63 4.10 5.64
CA ALA A 127 -3.48 2.97 6.03
C ALA A 127 -3.31 2.65 7.53
N THR A 128 -2.08 2.71 8.05
CA THR A 128 -1.83 2.54 9.50
C THR A 128 -2.41 3.71 10.31
N ARG A 129 -2.31 4.94 9.79
CA ARG A 129 -2.90 6.13 10.43
C ARG A 129 -4.43 6.09 10.38
N GLN A 130 -5.01 5.63 9.27
CA GLN A 130 -6.44 5.43 9.06
C GLN A 130 -6.97 4.30 9.93
N ALA A 131 -6.28 3.16 10.02
CA ALA A 131 -6.63 2.08 10.95
C ALA A 131 -6.64 2.59 12.40
N ARG A 132 -5.58 3.29 12.83
CA ARG A 132 -5.55 3.90 14.16
C ARG A 132 -6.59 5.01 14.34
N ALA A 133 -6.97 5.72 13.29
CA ALA A 133 -8.02 6.73 13.33
C ALA A 133 -9.39 6.07 13.47
N ALA A 134 -9.65 4.99 12.74
CA ALA A 134 -10.85 4.16 12.82
C ALA A 134 -10.98 3.50 14.20
N ASP A 135 -9.87 3.00 14.78
CA ASP A 135 -9.84 2.46 16.15
C ASP A 135 -10.21 3.55 17.17
N ARG A 136 -9.63 4.74 17.04
CA ARG A 136 -9.95 5.89 17.92
C ARG A 136 -11.39 6.37 17.74
N ALA A 137 -11.90 6.40 16.51
CA ALA A 137 -13.28 6.77 16.21
C ALA A 137 -14.25 5.75 16.82
N THR A 138 -13.97 4.45 16.66
CA THR A 138 -14.74 3.36 17.26
C THR A 138 -14.77 3.48 18.78
N ALA A 139 -13.62 3.67 19.41
CA ALA A 139 -13.54 3.81 20.86
C ALA A 139 -14.25 5.08 21.37
N THR A 140 -14.16 6.19 20.62
CA THR A 140 -14.85 7.44 20.97
C THR A 140 -16.37 7.31 20.84
N TRP A 141 -16.85 6.70 19.76
CA TRP A 141 -18.26 6.40 19.56
C TRP A 141 -18.78 5.44 20.65
N ALA A 142 -18.03 4.39 20.97
CA ALA A 142 -18.42 3.42 21.97
C ALA A 142 -18.52 4.05 23.36
N ARG A 143 -17.60 4.95 23.72
CA ARG A 143 -17.71 5.73 24.97
C ARG A 143 -18.93 6.66 24.99
N ALA A 144 -19.27 7.29 23.87
CA ALA A 144 -20.46 8.13 23.76
C ALA A 144 -21.78 7.33 23.85
N HIS A 145 -21.78 6.06 23.43
CA HIS A 145 -22.94 5.16 23.43
C HIS A 145 -22.84 4.06 24.49
N ALA A 146 -22.00 4.25 25.50
CA ALA A 146 -21.63 3.21 26.46
C ALA A 146 -22.82 2.68 27.28
N ALA A 147 -23.79 3.55 27.58
CA ALA A 147 -25.00 3.15 28.30
C ALA A 147 -25.88 2.19 27.47
N ASP A 148 -26.06 2.49 26.18
CA ASP A 148 -26.85 1.65 25.28
C ASP A 148 -26.17 0.31 24.99
N LEU A 149 -24.84 0.33 24.79
CA LEU A 149 -24.04 -0.89 24.63
C LEU A 149 -24.16 -1.81 25.85
N ARG A 150 -24.02 -1.27 27.07
CA ARG A 150 -24.14 -2.05 28.31
C ARG A 150 -25.57 -2.53 28.55
N ARG A 151 -26.58 -1.72 28.24
CA ARG A 151 -27.99 -2.12 28.35
C ARG A 151 -28.29 -3.31 27.46
N LEU A 152 -27.90 -3.25 26.18
CA LEU A 152 -28.12 -4.35 25.22
C LEU A 152 -27.33 -5.60 25.60
N ALA A 153 -26.07 -5.45 26.00
CA ALA A 153 -25.25 -6.56 26.45
C ALA A 153 -25.87 -7.25 27.69
N GLY A 154 -26.34 -6.47 28.67
CA GLY A 154 -27.03 -7.02 29.84
C GLY A 154 -28.34 -7.75 29.49
N GLN A 155 -29.12 -7.22 28.54
CA GLN A 155 -30.35 -7.87 28.08
C GLN A 155 -30.07 -9.19 27.35
N ILE A 156 -29.04 -9.23 26.49
CA ILE A 156 -28.66 -10.43 25.73
C ILE A 156 -28.00 -11.48 26.64
N SER A 157 -27.18 -11.06 27.61
CA SER A 157 -26.58 -11.97 28.59
C SER A 157 -27.59 -12.59 29.56
N ALA A 158 -28.79 -12.02 29.70
CA ALA A 158 -29.86 -12.54 30.54
C ALA A 158 -30.86 -13.46 29.78
N LEU A 159 -30.58 -13.78 28.51
CA LEU A 159 -31.40 -14.71 27.74
C LEU A 159 -31.04 -16.15 28.12
N ASP A 160 -32.02 -16.89 28.65
CA ASP A 160 -31.89 -18.30 29.03
C ASP A 160 -32.25 -19.27 27.90
N ASP A 161 -32.95 -18.79 26.86
CA ASP A 161 -33.52 -19.58 25.77
C ASP A 161 -32.63 -19.60 24.49
N LEU A 162 -31.30 -19.51 24.63
CA LEU A 162 -30.39 -19.52 23.48
C LEU A 162 -29.97 -20.95 23.08
N ALA A 163 -29.67 -21.14 21.80
CA ALA A 163 -29.12 -22.39 21.30
C ALA A 163 -27.75 -22.68 21.95
N PRO A 164 -27.39 -23.96 22.23
CA PRO A 164 -26.13 -24.31 22.89
C PRO A 164 -24.87 -23.78 22.18
N GLU A 165 -24.95 -23.59 20.86
CA GLU A 165 -23.89 -23.01 20.03
C GLU A 165 -23.60 -21.54 20.36
N ALA A 166 -24.54 -20.84 20.98
CA ALA A 166 -24.39 -19.44 21.40
C ALA A 166 -23.61 -19.29 22.72
N CYS A 167 -23.46 -20.36 23.51
CA CYS A 167 -22.83 -20.30 24.84
C CYS A 167 -21.43 -19.65 24.85
N PRO A 168 -20.52 -19.94 23.89
CA PRO A 168 -19.22 -19.28 23.84
C PRO A 168 -19.32 -17.77 23.57
N ALA A 169 -20.20 -17.36 22.65
CA ALA A 169 -20.43 -15.95 22.33
C ALA A 169 -21.09 -15.20 23.51
N GLN A 170 -22.05 -15.83 24.19
CA GLN A 170 -22.70 -15.28 25.38
C GLN A 170 -21.71 -15.13 26.55
N THR A 171 -20.79 -16.08 26.72
CA THR A 171 -19.71 -16.01 27.72
C THR A 171 -18.73 -14.88 27.42
N ALA A 172 -18.37 -14.71 26.15
CA ALA A 172 -17.52 -13.60 25.70
C ALA A 172 -18.20 -12.24 25.93
N LEU A 173 -19.50 -12.13 25.65
CA LEU A 173 -20.30 -10.94 25.93
C LEU A 173 -20.38 -10.65 27.44
N HIS A 174 -20.59 -11.67 28.27
CA HIS A 174 -20.62 -11.53 29.72
C HIS A 174 -19.26 -11.08 30.28
N THR A 175 -18.17 -11.58 29.71
CA THR A 175 -16.81 -11.14 30.08
C THR A 175 -16.60 -9.67 29.73
N ALA A 176 -17.00 -9.26 28.52
CA ALA A 176 -16.86 -7.89 28.04
C ALA A 176 -17.72 -6.87 28.82
N LEU A 177 -18.82 -7.30 29.45
CA LEU A 177 -19.60 -6.45 30.38
C LEU A 177 -18.77 -5.96 31.57
N GLY A 178 -17.78 -6.75 32.01
CA GLY A 178 -16.84 -6.38 33.07
C GLY A 178 -15.69 -5.48 32.62
N ALA A 179 -15.54 -5.22 31.32
CA ALA A 179 -14.44 -4.44 30.78
C ALA A 179 -14.57 -2.94 31.11
N ALA A 180 -13.42 -2.29 31.26
CA ALA A 180 -13.35 -0.86 31.57
C ALA A 180 -13.78 0.00 30.37
N ASP A 181 -13.39 -0.36 29.15
CA ASP A 181 -13.76 0.37 27.93
C ASP A 181 -15.01 -0.26 27.28
N ALA A 182 -16.01 0.58 26.98
CA ALA A 182 -17.22 0.16 26.26
C ALA A 182 -16.92 -0.27 24.81
N ALA A 183 -15.77 0.10 24.25
CA ALA A 183 -15.33 -0.37 22.94
C ALA A 183 -15.21 -1.90 22.87
N GLU A 184 -14.90 -2.55 24.01
CA GLU A 184 -14.76 -4.01 24.10
C GLU A 184 -16.10 -4.74 23.95
N LEU A 185 -17.23 -4.04 24.08
CA LEU A 185 -18.58 -4.62 23.89
C LEU A 185 -19.01 -4.71 22.42
N VAL A 186 -18.37 -3.96 21.51
CA VAL A 186 -18.83 -3.84 20.11
C VAL A 186 -18.72 -5.17 19.36
N ALA A 187 -17.57 -5.86 19.45
CA ALA A 187 -17.39 -7.14 18.77
C ALA A 187 -18.27 -8.25 19.37
N PRO A 188 -18.30 -8.48 20.71
CA PRO A 188 -19.18 -9.50 21.30
C PRO A 188 -20.67 -9.28 21.04
N LEU A 189 -21.16 -8.04 20.97
CA LEU A 189 -22.55 -7.75 20.61
C LEU A 189 -22.85 -8.11 19.15
N THR A 190 -21.89 -7.87 18.25
CA THR A 190 -22.02 -8.25 16.83
C THR A 190 -22.02 -9.76 16.66
N ASP A 191 -21.14 -10.46 17.40
CA ASP A 191 -21.02 -11.92 17.38
C ASP A 191 -22.26 -12.64 17.92
N MET A 192 -23.08 -11.96 18.76
CA MET A 192 -24.35 -12.50 19.24
C MET A 192 -25.47 -12.48 18.19
N ARG A 193 -25.37 -11.63 17.16
CA ARG A 193 -26.46 -11.41 16.19
C ARG A 193 -26.93 -12.67 15.45
N PRO A 194 -26.06 -13.61 15.01
CA PRO A 194 -26.48 -14.85 14.36
C PRO A 194 -27.30 -15.80 15.25
N TYR A 195 -27.23 -15.64 16.58
CA TYR A 195 -27.90 -16.49 17.56
C TYR A 195 -29.24 -15.92 18.05
N LEU A 196 -29.59 -14.71 17.63
CA LEU A 196 -30.87 -14.08 17.94
C LEU A 196 -31.91 -14.45 16.87
N ASP A 197 -32.93 -15.18 17.28
CA ASP A 197 -34.00 -15.67 16.41
C ASP A 197 -35.22 -14.71 16.36
N ALA A 198 -36.31 -15.18 15.76
CA ALA A 198 -37.57 -14.43 15.64
C ALA A 198 -38.20 -14.02 16.99
N ARG A 199 -37.86 -14.68 18.10
CA ARG A 199 -38.33 -14.32 19.45
C ARG A 199 -37.64 -13.06 19.97
N HIS A 200 -36.49 -12.70 19.40
CA HIS A 200 -35.63 -11.61 19.83
C HIS A 200 -35.61 -10.42 18.85
N THR A 201 -36.64 -10.29 18.00
CA THR A 201 -36.74 -9.24 16.96
C THR A 201 -36.53 -7.82 17.48
N GLY A 202 -37.01 -7.50 18.69
CA GLY A 202 -36.78 -6.18 19.31
C GLY A 202 -35.32 -5.91 19.67
N LEU A 203 -34.57 -6.95 20.06
CA LEU A 203 -33.13 -6.85 20.34
C LEU A 203 -32.33 -6.73 19.04
N VAL A 204 -32.68 -7.51 18.01
CA VAL A 204 -32.08 -7.39 16.67
C VAL A 204 -32.29 -5.99 16.10
N ALA A 205 -33.52 -5.47 16.15
CA ALA A 205 -33.81 -4.11 15.69
C ALA A 205 -33.03 -3.03 16.47
N SER A 206 -32.82 -3.25 17.77
CA SER A 206 -32.04 -2.32 18.61
C SER A 206 -30.53 -2.37 18.29
N LEU A 207 -29.98 -3.56 17.99
CA LEU A 207 -28.61 -3.74 17.53
C LEU A 207 -28.41 -3.08 16.16
N ASP A 208 -29.36 -3.28 15.24
CA ASP A 208 -29.31 -2.72 13.88
C ASP A 208 -29.38 -1.19 13.92
N ALA A 209 -30.29 -0.62 14.71
CA ALA A 209 -30.38 0.83 14.89
C ALA A 209 -29.12 1.45 15.54
N LEU A 210 -28.40 0.67 16.36
CA LEU A 210 -27.14 1.10 16.96
C LEU A 210 -25.99 1.05 15.94
N GLU A 211 -25.96 0.02 15.10
CA GLU A 211 -25.00 -0.14 14.01
C GLU A 211 -25.19 0.92 12.92
N ASP A 212 -26.44 1.23 12.56
CA ASP A 212 -26.79 2.32 11.64
C ASP A 212 -26.28 3.68 12.14
N ARG A 213 -26.34 3.90 13.46
CA ARG A 213 -25.83 5.13 14.08
C ARG A 213 -24.30 5.19 14.07
N ARG A 214 -23.64 4.03 14.19
CA ARG A 214 -22.17 3.90 14.09
C ARG A 214 -21.68 4.23 12.68
N THR A 215 -22.32 3.66 11.66
CA THR A 215 -21.98 3.87 10.25
C THR A 215 -22.30 5.30 9.79
N THR A 216 -23.42 5.89 10.24
CA THR A 216 -23.78 7.29 9.94
C THR A 216 -22.78 8.28 10.53
N LYS A 217 -22.27 8.03 11.76
CA LYS A 217 -21.21 8.85 12.35
C LYS A 217 -19.89 8.73 11.59
N ALA A 218 -19.52 7.51 11.17
CA ALA A 218 -18.30 7.28 10.38
C ALA A 218 -18.32 8.05 9.04
N ALA A 219 -19.50 8.21 8.41
CA ALA A 219 -19.66 8.99 7.19
C ALA A 219 -19.65 10.52 7.38
N THR A 220 -19.70 11.01 8.63
CA THR A 220 -19.66 12.46 8.94
C THR A 220 -18.25 12.95 9.31
N ASP A 221 -17.33 12.02 9.62
CA ASP A 221 -15.94 12.31 10.02
C ASP A 221 -14.92 12.12 8.86
N ASP A 222 -15.38 11.73 7.67
CA ASP A 222 -14.60 11.58 6.41
C ASP A 222 -14.91 12.74 5.44
#